data_AF-A0AA38PA83-F1
#
_entry.id   AF-A0AA38PA83-F1
#
_cell.length_a   1.000
_cell.length_b   1.000
_cell.length_c   1.000
_cell.angle_alpha   90.00
_cell.angle_beta   90.00
_cell.angle_gamma   90.00
#
_symmetry.space_group_name_H-M   'P 1'
#
loop_
_entity.id
_entity.type
_entity.pdbx_description
1 polymer ?
#
loop_
_entity_poly.entity_id
_entity_poly.type
_entity_poly.pdbx_seq_one_letter_code
_entity_poly.pdbx_strand_id
1 'polypeptide(L)'
;MRALLSPCIRSNRSWERVSTRTVSSIPPAVLPTKPLVGQRKPMLWLDDYFENANDHRLSSLELVPTIDTLHQLIQENKLTTAHRVRCMLQDQGVGIPRDIIFLDAALGEINTLSSITRHAFYGWLHLIPFKHELGTGERNPFRSLGSLYRSGRPSRDLEVILGMVKIASSKGYFFEEFKRVISLMTRLVKPTSGFDLMLEFEKGHVDYIAAVEPQDVQRHAILAREALILGCCSAKGRWLRIALKLLKRSKQEGIIVSSGIANLIMTLKQNHQVR
;
A
#
# COMPACT_ATOMS: atom_id res chain seq x y z
N MET A 1 34.34 -60.42 -12.98
CA MET A 1 33.30 -61.43 -12.69
C MET A 1 32.04 -60.73 -12.19
N ARG A 2 30.93 -60.98 -12.90
CA ARG A 2 29.50 -60.95 -12.52
C ARG A 2 28.88 -59.70 -11.85
N ALA A 3 27.97 -59.13 -12.63
CA ALA A 3 26.88 -58.23 -12.27
C ALA A 3 25.67 -58.97 -11.66
N LEU A 4 24.83 -58.24 -10.90
CA LEU A 4 23.38 -58.39 -10.67
C LEU A 4 22.88 -56.99 -10.23
N LEU A 5 22.11 -56.16 -10.96
CA LEU A 5 20.81 -56.21 -11.63
C LEU A 5 19.56 -56.43 -10.73
N SER A 6 18.72 -55.38 -10.70
CA SER A 6 17.23 -55.33 -10.68
C SER A 6 16.48 -55.48 -9.33
N PRO A 7 15.19 -55.02 -9.20
CA PRO A 7 14.28 -54.54 -10.25
C PRO A 7 13.52 -53.22 -10.01
N CYS A 8 12.99 -52.70 -11.13
CA CYS A 8 11.88 -51.76 -11.24
C CYS A 8 10.55 -52.39 -10.81
N ILE A 9 9.64 -51.60 -10.22
CA ILE A 9 8.19 -51.85 -10.30
C ILE A 9 7.51 -50.58 -10.82
N ARG A 10 6.97 -50.69 -12.04
CA ARG A 10 5.95 -49.83 -12.63
C ARG A 10 4.59 -50.20 -12.03
N SER A 11 3.75 -49.22 -11.72
CA SER A 11 2.30 -49.39 -11.69
C SER A 11 1.64 -48.24 -12.44
N ASN A 12 1.24 -48.54 -13.68
CA ASN A 12 0.24 -47.81 -14.45
C ASN A 12 -1.15 -48.04 -13.83
N ARG A 13 -1.94 -46.99 -13.63
CA ARG A 13 -3.40 -47.03 -13.81
C ARG A 13 -3.94 -45.63 -14.13
N SER A 14 -4.17 -45.44 -15.42
CA SER A 14 -5.22 -44.62 -16.02
C SER A 14 -6.49 -45.53 -16.11
N TRP A 15 -7.75 -45.11 -16.24
CA TRP A 15 -8.48 -43.88 -16.51
C TRP A 15 -9.79 -43.97 -15.67
N GLU A 16 -10.42 -42.84 -15.33
CA GLU A 16 -11.79 -42.52 -15.78
C GLU A 16 -12.33 -41.24 -15.15
N ARG A 17 -13.01 -40.47 -16.01
CA ARG A 17 -13.74 -39.26 -15.69
C ARG A 17 -15.04 -39.63 -14.97
N VAL A 18 -15.32 -38.99 -13.84
CA VAL A 18 -16.69 -38.60 -13.50
C VAL A 18 -16.66 -37.12 -13.11
N SER A 19 -17.34 -36.34 -13.95
CA SER A 19 -17.72 -34.96 -13.71
C SER A 19 -18.90 -34.97 -12.75
N THR A 20 -18.73 -34.36 -11.59
CA THR A 20 -19.85 -33.75 -10.86
C THR A 20 -19.42 -32.36 -10.41
N ARG A 21 -19.91 -31.38 -11.15
CA ARG A 21 -20.07 -30.00 -10.71
C ARG A 21 -20.57 -29.98 -9.26
N THR A 22 -19.90 -29.23 -8.40
CA THR A 22 -20.59 -28.39 -7.42
C THR A 22 -19.77 -27.13 -7.25
N VAL A 23 -20.16 -26.11 -8.03
CA VAL A 23 -19.82 -24.73 -7.78
C VAL A 23 -20.51 -24.37 -6.47
N SER A 24 -19.78 -24.39 -5.36
CA SER A 24 -20.18 -23.73 -4.13
C SER A 24 -19.49 -22.38 -4.10
N SER A 25 -20.24 -21.41 -4.60
CA SER A 25 -19.98 -19.97 -4.57
C SER A 25 -19.58 -19.47 -3.19
N ILE A 26 -18.36 -18.97 -3.06
CA ILE A 26 -18.07 -17.86 -2.14
C ILE A 26 -17.70 -16.70 -3.05
N PRO A 27 -18.54 -15.64 -3.14
CA PRO A 27 -18.19 -14.50 -3.95
C PRO A 27 -16.94 -13.84 -3.35
N PRO A 28 -15.99 -13.35 -4.17
CA PRO A 28 -15.08 -12.32 -3.68
C PRO A 28 -15.98 -11.16 -3.21
N ALA A 29 -15.80 -10.71 -1.98
CA ALA A 29 -16.53 -9.57 -1.44
C ALA A 29 -16.28 -8.35 -2.34
N VAL A 30 -17.18 -8.12 -3.29
CA VAL A 30 -17.26 -6.89 -4.05
C VAL A 30 -17.86 -5.89 -3.08
N LEU A 31 -17.00 -5.06 -2.50
CA LEU A 31 -17.46 -4.03 -1.58
C LEU A 31 -18.13 -2.91 -2.37
N PRO A 32 -19.40 -2.57 -2.08
CA PRO A 32 -20.09 -1.48 -2.74
C PRO A 32 -19.48 -0.14 -2.30
N THR A 33 -18.96 0.63 -3.25
CA THR A 33 -18.47 2.01 -3.06
C THR A 33 -19.58 3.06 -3.17
N LYS A 34 -20.84 2.64 -3.24
CA LYS A 34 -22.03 3.51 -3.21
C LYS A 34 -22.91 3.10 -2.03
N PRO A 35 -23.60 4.04 -1.36
CA PRO A 35 -24.63 3.67 -0.39
C PRO A 35 -25.69 2.80 -1.07
N LEU A 36 -26.11 1.71 -0.41
CA LEU A 36 -27.23 0.89 -0.90
C LEU A 36 -28.47 1.78 -1.02
N VAL A 37 -29.28 1.57 -2.07
CA VAL A 37 -30.49 2.39 -2.35
C VAL A 37 -31.35 2.47 -1.08
N GLY A 38 -31.39 3.66 -0.45
CA GLY A 38 -32.06 3.90 0.82
C GLY A 38 -31.16 4.43 1.97
N GLN A 39 -29.84 4.38 1.86
CA GLN A 39 -28.90 4.89 2.90
C GLN A 39 -28.30 6.27 2.55
N ARG A 40 -28.15 7.15 3.55
CA ARG A 40 -27.78 8.57 3.37
C ARG A 40 -26.27 8.90 3.42
N LYS A 41 -25.37 8.00 3.88
CA LYS A 41 -23.91 8.26 3.93
C LYS A 41 -23.06 6.98 3.68
N PRO A 42 -21.86 7.10 3.10
CA PRO A 42 -20.94 5.98 2.88
C PRO A 42 -20.29 5.51 4.19
N MET A 43 -20.15 4.20 4.37
CA MET A 43 -19.39 3.58 5.47
C MET A 43 -17.92 4.01 5.42
N LEU A 44 -17.49 4.81 6.39
CA LEU A 44 -16.07 5.05 6.65
C LEU A 44 -15.53 3.85 7.43
N TRP A 45 -14.53 3.17 6.87
CA TRP A 45 -13.81 2.05 7.48
C TRP A 45 -13.16 2.37 8.84
N LEU A 46 -13.23 3.62 9.32
CA LEU A 46 -12.75 3.98 10.65
C LEU A 46 -13.77 3.65 11.76
N ASP A 47 -15.06 3.59 11.44
CA ASP A 47 -16.09 3.36 12.47
C ASP A 47 -16.09 1.88 12.93
N ASP A 48 -15.95 0.91 12.02
CA ASP A 48 -15.99 -0.51 12.37
C ASP A 48 -14.70 -1.05 13.04
N TYR A 49 -13.56 -0.37 12.89
CA TYR A 49 -12.26 -0.89 13.36
C TYR A 49 -11.89 -0.50 14.79
N PHE A 50 -12.59 0.47 15.37
CA PHE A 50 -12.23 1.07 16.66
C PHE A 50 -13.38 1.09 17.68
N GLU A 51 -14.51 0.44 17.40
CA GLU A 51 -15.54 0.11 18.40
C GLU A 51 -15.06 -0.96 19.40
N ASN A 52 -13.88 -0.80 19.99
CA ASN A 52 -13.55 -1.46 21.24
C ASN A 52 -14.12 -0.65 22.41
N ALA A 53 -15.44 -0.81 22.58
CA ALA A 53 -16.14 -1.12 23.83
C ALA A 53 -15.80 -0.41 25.16
N ASN A 54 -15.20 0.79 25.20
CA ASN A 54 -15.09 1.55 26.46
C ASN A 54 -15.20 3.09 26.37
N ASP A 55 -15.35 3.68 25.18
CA ASP A 55 -15.25 5.15 25.03
C ASP A 55 -16.60 5.90 25.12
N HIS A 56 -17.64 5.27 25.69
CA HIS A 56 -18.92 5.93 25.98
C HIS A 56 -18.87 6.87 27.20
N ARG A 57 -17.73 6.96 27.91
CA ARG A 57 -17.59 7.85 29.09
C ARG A 57 -17.08 9.26 28.77
N LEU A 58 -16.75 9.58 27.51
CA LEU A 58 -16.35 10.93 27.10
C LEU A 58 -17.43 11.70 26.32
N SER A 59 -18.65 11.16 26.22
CA SER A 59 -19.77 11.77 25.46
C SER A 59 -20.38 13.04 26.06
N SER A 60 -19.77 13.72 27.03
CA SER A 60 -20.37 14.93 27.62
C SER A 60 -19.40 15.99 28.15
N LEU A 61 -18.11 15.95 27.79
CA LEU A 61 -17.26 17.14 27.89
C LEU A 61 -17.31 17.82 26.53
N GLU A 62 -17.83 19.05 26.48
CA GLU A 62 -17.79 19.91 25.30
C GLU A 62 -16.34 20.10 24.88
N LEU A 63 -15.87 19.22 23.98
CA LEU A 63 -14.50 19.23 23.53
C LEU A 63 -14.35 20.42 22.57
N VAL A 64 -13.84 21.53 23.07
CA VAL A 64 -13.59 22.72 22.25
C VAL A 64 -12.48 22.36 21.25
N PRO A 65 -12.75 22.35 19.93
CA PRO A 65 -11.75 21.98 18.94
C PRO A 65 -10.70 23.09 18.87
N THR A 66 -9.55 22.88 19.50
CA THR A 66 -8.39 23.78 19.43
C THR A 66 -7.13 23.01 19.01
N ILE A 67 -6.11 23.72 18.54
CA ILE A 67 -4.81 23.12 18.22
C ILE A 67 -4.18 22.50 19.48
N ASP A 68 -4.35 23.14 20.65
CA ASP A 68 -3.84 22.64 21.93
C ASP A 68 -4.54 21.34 22.33
N THR A 69 -5.87 21.27 22.16
CA THR A 69 -6.64 20.04 22.38
C THR A 69 -6.17 18.92 21.44
N LEU A 70 -5.90 19.24 20.17
CA LEU A 70 -5.35 18.27 19.22
C LEU A 70 -3.96 17.78 19.66
N HIS A 71 -3.07 18.67 20.11
CA HIS A 71 -1.76 18.30 20.64
C HIS A 71 -1.86 17.41 21.88
N GLN A 72 -2.75 17.73 22.82
CA GLN A 72 -2.98 16.93 24.00
C GLN A 72 -3.47 15.52 23.65
N LEU A 73 -4.43 15.40 22.74
CA LEU A 73 -4.93 14.10 22.28
C LEU A 73 -3.85 13.27 21.59
N ILE A 74 -2.91 13.91 20.90
CA ILE A 74 -1.74 13.26 20.31
C ILE A 74 -0.82 12.72 21.40
N GLN A 75 -0.49 13.53 22.41
CA GLN A 75 0.32 13.10 23.55
C GLN A 75 -0.31 11.96 24.35
N GLU A 76 -1.65 11.95 24.45
CA GLU A 76 -2.42 10.90 25.14
C GLU A 76 -2.67 9.64 24.27
N ASN A 77 -2.15 9.61 23.04
CA ASN A 77 -2.38 8.55 22.05
C ASN A 77 -3.85 8.27 21.71
N LYS A 78 -4.71 9.30 21.80
CA LYS A 78 -6.16 9.23 21.52
C LYS A 78 -6.44 9.49 20.04
N LEU A 79 -6.02 8.55 19.18
CA LEU A 79 -6.08 8.64 17.71
C LEU A 79 -7.46 9.02 17.16
N THR A 80 -8.52 8.32 17.57
CA THR A 80 -9.88 8.51 17.05
C THR A 80 -10.42 9.90 17.38
N THR A 81 -10.21 10.35 18.61
CA THR A 81 -10.63 11.69 19.05
C THR A 81 -9.79 12.77 18.38
N ALA A 82 -8.47 12.55 18.24
CA ALA A 82 -7.59 13.45 17.49
C ALA A 82 -8.03 13.60 16.03
N HIS A 83 -8.44 12.50 15.37
CA HIS A 83 -9.01 12.55 14.02
C HIS A 83 -10.26 13.43 13.96
N ARG A 84 -11.21 13.23 14.88
CA ARG A 84 -12.46 14.02 14.95
C ARG A 84 -12.16 15.52 15.13
N VAL A 85 -11.28 15.86 16.07
CA VAL A 85 -10.86 17.26 16.30
C VAL A 85 -10.18 17.84 15.06
N ARG A 86 -9.31 17.08 14.38
CA ARG A 86 -8.68 17.51 13.13
C ARG A 86 -9.72 17.85 12.08
N CYS A 87 -10.71 16.99 11.84
CA CYS A 87 -11.79 17.28 10.90
C CYS A 87 -12.57 18.55 11.28
N MET A 88 -12.93 18.72 12.55
CA MET A 88 -13.63 19.93 13.02
C MET A 88 -12.81 21.21 12.80
N LEU A 89 -11.51 21.18 13.06
CA LEU A 89 -10.60 22.30 12.81
C LEU A 89 -10.48 22.61 11.32
N GLN A 90 -10.41 21.58 10.46
CA GLN A 90 -10.40 21.75 9.00
C GLN A 90 -11.71 22.36 8.49
N ASP A 91 -12.86 21.91 8.97
CA ASP A 91 -14.18 22.44 8.62
C ASP A 91 -14.33 23.92 9.02
N GLN A 92 -13.66 24.33 10.09
CA GLN A 92 -13.59 25.73 10.55
C GLN A 92 -12.56 26.59 9.78
N GLY A 93 -11.83 26.00 8.83
CA GLY A 93 -10.77 26.69 8.10
C GLY A 93 -9.54 27.02 8.94
N VAL A 94 -9.39 26.41 10.13
CA VAL A 94 -8.23 26.64 11.00
C VAL A 94 -7.01 25.96 10.38
N GLY A 95 -5.94 26.74 10.19
CA GLY A 95 -4.65 26.23 9.75
C GLY A 95 -3.99 25.39 10.83
N ILE A 96 -4.22 24.07 10.81
CA ILE A 96 -3.49 23.12 11.66
C ILE A 96 -2.02 23.10 11.22
N PRO A 97 -1.02 23.16 12.11
CA PRO A 97 0.38 22.95 11.75
C PRO A 97 0.55 21.55 11.12
N ARG A 98 0.65 21.50 9.79
CA ARG A 98 0.12 20.37 8.98
C ARG A 98 0.90 19.08 9.06
N ASP A 99 2.17 19.13 9.48
CA ASP A 99 3.06 17.98 9.32
C ASP A 99 3.74 17.52 10.61
N ILE A 100 4.11 18.45 11.51
CA ILE A 100 5.06 18.12 12.57
C ILE A 100 4.42 17.27 13.67
N ILE A 101 3.21 17.60 14.13
CA ILE A 101 2.64 16.95 15.32
C ILE A 101 2.29 15.47 15.12
N PHE A 102 1.74 15.11 13.96
CA PHE A 102 1.39 13.72 13.65
C PHE A 102 2.63 12.91 13.26
N LEU A 103 3.58 13.56 12.58
CA LEU A 103 4.83 12.96 12.19
C LEU A 103 5.73 12.69 13.39
N ASP A 104 5.81 13.61 14.34
CA ASP A 104 6.59 13.44 15.57
C ASP A 104 5.99 12.33 16.43
N ALA A 105 4.66 12.22 16.49
CA ALA A 105 3.99 11.09 17.11
C ALA A 105 4.33 9.76 16.40
N ALA A 106 4.26 9.72 15.07
CA ALA A 106 4.65 8.54 14.30
C ALA A 106 6.14 8.19 14.50
N LEU A 107 7.04 9.18 14.55
CA LEU A 107 8.47 9.01 14.81
C LEU A 107 8.75 8.52 16.23
N GLY A 108 7.95 8.95 17.22
CA GLY A 108 8.00 8.44 18.59
C GLY A 108 7.78 6.93 18.66
N GLU A 109 6.80 6.43 17.89
CA GLU A 109 6.48 4.99 17.81
C GLU A 109 7.53 4.17 17.06
N ILE A 110 8.32 4.79 16.17
CA ILE A 110 9.38 4.11 15.41
C ILE A 110 10.52 3.61 16.33
N ASN A 111 10.77 4.28 17.45
CA ASN A 111 11.84 3.86 18.36
C ASN A 111 11.43 2.68 19.26
N THR A 112 10.12 2.42 19.39
CA THR A 112 9.54 1.41 20.29
C THR A 112 8.91 0.23 19.54
N LEU A 113 9.13 0.10 18.22
CA LEU A 113 8.54 -0.85 17.26
C LEU A 113 8.35 -2.29 17.78
N SER A 114 7.28 -2.48 18.55
CA SER A 114 6.65 -3.73 18.92
C SER A 114 5.41 -3.91 18.04
N SER A 115 4.80 -5.11 18.00
CA SER A 115 3.57 -5.32 17.23
C SER A 115 2.42 -4.38 17.64
N ILE A 116 2.40 -3.96 18.91
CA ILE A 116 1.41 -3.05 19.48
C ILE A 116 1.63 -1.61 18.94
N THR A 117 2.88 -1.15 18.83
CA THR A 117 3.19 0.22 18.38
C THR A 117 3.09 0.39 16.86
N ARG A 118 3.09 -0.70 16.07
CA ARG A 118 2.83 -0.65 14.62
C ARG A 118 1.43 -0.11 14.28
N HIS A 119 0.43 -0.46 15.08
CA HIS A 119 -0.95 -0.02 14.85
C HIS A 119 -1.08 1.48 15.11
N ALA A 120 -0.49 1.95 16.22
CA ALA A 120 -0.42 3.38 16.52
C ALA A 120 0.33 4.16 15.43
N PHE A 121 1.48 3.64 14.99
CA PHE A 121 2.26 4.20 13.89
C PHE A 121 1.42 4.42 12.62
N TYR A 122 0.71 3.39 12.14
CA TYR A 122 -0.15 3.53 10.96
C TYR A 122 -1.33 4.47 11.21
N GLY A 123 -1.92 4.45 12.40
CA GLY A 123 -2.95 5.41 12.81
C GLY A 123 -2.48 6.86 12.65
N TRP A 124 -1.28 7.17 13.13
CA TRP A 124 -0.66 8.49 12.97
C TRP A 124 -0.40 8.84 11.50
N LEU A 125 0.10 7.89 10.69
CA LEU A 125 0.29 8.13 9.26
C LEU A 125 -1.01 8.43 8.52
N HIS A 126 -2.14 7.89 8.95
CA HIS A 126 -3.44 8.19 8.34
C HIS A 126 -3.90 9.64 8.59
N LEU A 127 -3.37 10.32 9.61
CA LEU A 127 -3.67 11.72 9.92
C LEU A 127 -2.83 12.72 9.12
N ILE A 128 -1.75 12.26 8.48
CA ILE A 128 -0.96 13.08 7.54
C ILE A 128 -1.89 13.56 6.41
N PRO A 129 -1.83 14.84 5.98
CA PRO A 129 -2.66 15.36 4.91
C PRO A 129 -2.51 14.60 3.59
N PHE A 130 -3.54 14.69 2.74
CA PHE A 130 -3.45 14.24 1.36
C PHE A 130 -2.59 15.21 0.54
N LYS A 131 -1.97 14.73 -0.54
CA LYS A 131 -1.05 15.55 -1.34
C LYS A 131 -1.70 16.82 -1.92
N HIS A 132 -2.97 16.77 -2.31
CA HIS A 132 -3.70 17.93 -2.84
C HIS A 132 -4.12 18.94 -1.75
N GLU A 133 -4.07 18.56 -0.48
CA GLU A 133 -4.35 19.46 0.65
C GLU A 133 -3.12 20.30 1.02
N LEU A 134 -1.94 19.92 0.53
CA LEU A 134 -0.70 20.64 0.77
C LEU A 134 -0.68 21.98 0.02
N GLY A 135 -0.23 23.03 0.70
CA GLY A 135 -0.01 24.34 0.10
C GLY A 135 1.14 24.35 -0.91
N THR A 136 1.12 25.33 -1.82
CA THR A 136 2.22 25.53 -2.78
C THR A 136 3.55 25.72 -2.05
N GLY A 137 4.50 24.79 -2.26
CA GLY A 137 5.83 24.83 -1.65
C GLY A 137 5.99 23.99 -0.38
N GLU A 138 4.92 23.39 0.14
CA GLU A 138 5.01 22.43 1.23
C GLU A 138 5.74 21.14 0.79
N ARG A 139 6.54 20.57 1.69
CA ARG A 139 7.38 19.39 1.39
C ARG A 139 6.59 18.12 1.68
N ASN A 140 6.90 17.03 0.97
CA ASN A 140 6.35 15.71 1.27
C ASN A 140 6.61 15.33 2.75
N PRO A 141 5.57 15.15 3.59
CA PRO A 141 5.70 14.85 5.01
C PRO A 141 6.30 13.47 5.28
N PHE A 142 6.14 12.50 4.37
CA PHE A 142 6.80 11.20 4.48
C PHE A 142 8.33 11.28 4.31
N ARG A 143 8.87 12.44 3.88
CA ARG A 143 10.32 12.60 3.67
C ARG A 143 11.13 12.44 4.95
N SER A 144 10.62 12.92 6.07
CA SER A 144 11.22 12.88 7.41
C SER A 144 11.32 11.46 7.97
N LEU A 145 10.44 10.56 7.54
CA LEU A 145 10.49 9.12 7.82
C LEU A 145 11.65 8.42 7.07
N GLY A 146 12.50 9.21 6.39
CA GLY A 146 13.78 8.83 5.80
C GLY A 146 14.68 7.99 6.73
N SER A 147 14.58 8.21 8.04
CA SER A 147 15.32 7.46 9.06
C SER A 147 15.01 5.97 9.03
N LEU A 148 13.78 5.55 8.71
CA LEU A 148 13.40 4.13 8.60
C LEU A 148 14.22 3.41 7.53
N TYR A 149 14.46 4.07 6.40
CA TYR A 149 15.24 3.52 5.29
C TYR A 149 16.75 3.48 5.57
N ARG A 150 17.24 4.34 6.46
CA ARG A 150 18.68 4.52 6.77
C ARG A 150 19.11 3.86 8.07
N SER A 151 18.17 3.55 8.97
CA SER A 151 18.45 2.82 10.20
C SER A 151 19.08 1.47 9.82
N GLY A 152 20.14 1.07 10.53
CA GLY A 152 21.07 0.02 10.06
C GLY A 152 20.50 -1.38 9.83
N ARG A 153 19.19 -1.59 10.04
CA ARG A 153 18.50 -2.88 9.83
C ARG A 153 17.14 -2.70 9.12
N PRO A 154 17.09 -2.19 7.89
CA PRO A 154 15.84 -1.98 7.16
C PRO A 154 15.12 -3.31 6.83
N SER A 155 15.80 -4.45 6.98
CA SER A 155 15.18 -5.78 6.91
C SER A 155 14.28 -6.11 8.10
N ARG A 156 14.60 -5.61 9.31
CA ARG A 156 13.76 -5.79 10.49
C ARG A 156 12.46 -5.02 10.36
N ASP A 157 12.57 -3.80 9.83
CA ASP A 157 11.47 -2.84 9.77
C ASP A 157 10.78 -2.84 8.39
N LEU A 158 11.08 -3.84 7.55
CA LEU A 158 10.61 -3.92 6.17
C LEU A 158 9.08 -3.90 6.05
N GLU A 159 8.39 -4.64 6.92
CA GLU A 159 6.92 -4.67 6.95
C GLU A 159 6.34 -3.27 7.22
N VAL A 160 6.94 -2.55 8.18
CA VAL A 160 6.56 -1.18 8.56
C VAL A 160 6.79 -0.20 7.40
N ILE A 161 7.95 -0.31 6.76
CA ILE A 161 8.30 0.50 5.59
C ILE A 161 7.30 0.26 4.45
N LEU A 162 6.97 -1.00 4.14
CA LEU A 162 6.03 -1.33 3.08
C LEU A 162 4.61 -0.87 3.40
N GLY A 163 4.16 -1.00 4.66
CA GLY A 163 2.88 -0.47 5.13
C GLY A 163 2.81 1.05 5.03
N MET A 164 3.87 1.75 5.42
CA MET A 164 3.98 3.20 5.25
C MET A 164 3.88 3.61 3.78
N VAL A 165 4.58 2.94 2.87
CA VAL A 165 4.52 3.25 1.43
C VAL A 165 3.12 3.00 0.87
N LYS A 166 2.41 1.98 1.33
CA LYS A 166 1.02 1.73 0.97
C LYS A 166 0.13 2.91 1.37
N ILE A 167 0.23 3.38 2.62
CA ILE A 167 -0.53 4.55 3.11
C ILE A 167 -0.15 5.80 2.31
N ALA A 168 1.14 6.05 2.12
CA ALA A 168 1.63 7.19 1.35
C ALA A 168 1.11 7.19 -0.10
N SER A 169 1.05 6.02 -0.73
CA SER A 169 0.49 5.86 -2.09
C SER A 169 -0.98 6.22 -2.14
N SER A 170 -1.78 5.77 -1.15
CA SER A 170 -3.21 6.14 -1.04
C SER A 170 -3.46 7.62 -0.74
N LYS A 171 -2.43 8.35 -0.33
CA LYS A 171 -2.47 9.79 -0.08
C LYS A 171 -1.87 10.64 -1.21
N GLY A 172 -1.46 10.01 -2.32
CA GLY A 172 -0.91 10.68 -3.50
C GLY A 172 0.61 10.80 -3.56
N TYR A 173 1.35 10.21 -2.62
CA TYR A 173 2.82 10.28 -2.54
C TYR A 173 3.53 9.07 -3.19
N PHE A 174 2.84 8.38 -4.11
CA PHE A 174 3.33 7.14 -4.72
C PHE A 174 4.74 7.28 -5.34
N PHE A 175 4.95 8.25 -6.23
CA PHE A 175 6.22 8.33 -6.98
C PHE A 175 7.41 8.68 -6.07
N GLU A 176 7.19 9.57 -5.10
CA GLU A 176 8.21 10.00 -4.15
C GLU A 176 8.68 8.86 -3.24
N GLU A 177 7.74 8.05 -2.73
CA GLU A 177 8.05 6.95 -1.81
C GLU A 177 8.43 5.66 -2.54
N PHE A 178 7.82 5.36 -3.68
CA PHE A 178 8.17 4.20 -4.50
C PHE A 178 9.64 4.24 -4.93
N LYS A 179 10.12 5.40 -5.37
CA LYS A 179 11.54 5.62 -5.74
C LYS A 179 12.49 5.27 -4.60
N ARG A 180 12.09 5.49 -3.34
CA ARG A 180 12.92 5.21 -2.15
C ARG A 180 12.90 3.73 -1.79
N VAL A 181 11.73 3.10 -1.84
CA VAL A 181 11.57 1.72 -1.36
C VAL A 181 11.93 0.66 -2.40
N ILE A 182 11.88 0.96 -3.70
CA ILE A 182 12.03 -0.07 -4.75
C ILE A 182 13.34 -0.86 -4.66
N SER A 183 14.45 -0.21 -4.32
CA SER A 183 15.75 -0.88 -4.12
C SER A 183 15.71 -1.82 -2.90
N LEU A 184 15.06 -1.39 -1.82
CA LEU A 184 14.90 -2.21 -0.61
C LEU A 184 13.99 -3.41 -0.88
N MET A 185 12.84 -3.16 -1.49
CA MET A 185 11.85 -4.18 -1.84
C MET A 185 12.47 -5.24 -2.76
N THR A 186 13.22 -4.81 -3.78
CA THR A 186 13.84 -5.74 -4.73
C THR A 186 14.97 -6.58 -4.13
N ARG A 187 15.62 -6.10 -3.06
CA ARG A 187 16.65 -6.85 -2.34
C ARG A 187 16.09 -7.82 -1.31
N LEU A 188 15.02 -7.45 -0.61
CA LEU A 188 14.59 -8.13 0.60
C LEU A 188 13.27 -8.91 0.47
N VAL A 189 12.43 -8.57 -0.51
CA VAL A 189 11.12 -9.20 -0.69
C VAL A 189 11.21 -10.31 -1.74
N LYS A 190 10.45 -11.39 -1.53
CA LYS A 190 10.28 -12.43 -2.55
C LYS A 190 9.55 -11.83 -3.77
N PRO A 191 10.00 -12.07 -5.01
CA PRO A 191 9.40 -11.44 -6.20
C PRO A 191 7.88 -11.64 -6.35
N THR A 192 7.34 -12.76 -5.88
CA THR A 192 5.88 -13.01 -5.89
C THR A 192 5.15 -12.09 -4.93
N SER A 193 5.57 -12.02 -3.66
CA SER A 193 4.99 -11.10 -2.67
C SER A 193 5.20 -9.64 -3.07
N GLY A 194 6.35 -9.33 -3.67
CA GLY A 194 6.64 -8.00 -4.19
C GLY A 194 5.73 -7.59 -5.35
N PHE A 195 5.32 -8.53 -6.20
CA PHE A 195 4.35 -8.26 -7.26
C PHE A 195 3.00 -7.83 -6.70
N ASP A 196 2.49 -8.57 -5.71
CA ASP A 196 1.20 -8.25 -5.08
C ASP A 196 1.26 -6.87 -4.39
N LEU A 197 2.34 -6.59 -3.66
CA LEU A 197 2.58 -5.29 -3.03
C LEU A 197 2.66 -4.13 -4.03
N MET A 198 3.36 -4.32 -5.15
CA MET A 198 3.45 -3.30 -6.20
C MET A 198 2.06 -2.95 -6.76
N LEU A 199 1.21 -3.95 -6.96
CA LEU A 199 -0.15 -3.73 -7.42
C LEU A 199 -1.01 -3.03 -6.36
N GLU A 200 -0.79 -3.29 -5.08
CA GLU A 200 -1.44 -2.52 -4.00
C GLU A 200 -1.00 -1.06 -3.99
N PHE A 201 0.28 -0.76 -4.24
CA PHE A 201 0.77 0.61 -4.33
C PHE A 201 0.17 1.35 -5.52
N GLU A 202 0.15 0.71 -6.70
CA GLU A 202 -0.49 1.25 -7.89
C GLU A 202 -1.98 1.48 -7.67
N LYS A 203 -2.70 0.50 -7.10
CA LYS A 203 -4.12 0.64 -6.79
C LYS A 203 -4.37 1.83 -5.86
N GLY A 204 -3.60 1.96 -4.77
CA GLY A 204 -3.73 3.09 -3.85
C GLY A 204 -3.54 4.44 -4.53
N HIS A 205 -2.55 4.54 -5.44
CA HIS A 205 -2.32 5.75 -6.23
C HIS A 205 -3.47 6.04 -7.21
N VAL A 206 -3.94 5.02 -7.93
CA VAL A 206 -5.02 5.15 -8.92
C VAL A 206 -6.33 5.53 -8.24
N ASP A 207 -6.66 4.92 -7.09
CA ASP A 207 -7.84 5.25 -6.29
C ASP A 207 -7.77 6.71 -5.80
N TYR A 208 -6.59 7.17 -5.36
CA TYR A 208 -6.36 8.56 -4.98
C TYR A 208 -6.63 9.52 -6.15
N ILE A 209 -6.07 9.25 -7.33
CA ILE A 209 -6.28 10.10 -8.51
C ILE A 209 -7.75 10.07 -8.95
N ALA A 210 -8.42 8.93 -8.86
CA ALA A 210 -9.84 8.84 -9.19
C ALA A 210 -10.72 9.72 -8.29
N ALA A 211 -10.31 9.95 -7.04
CA ALA A 211 -11.02 10.82 -6.11
C ALA A 211 -10.76 12.32 -6.36
N VAL A 212 -9.57 12.69 -6.82
CA VAL A 212 -9.12 14.10 -6.90
C VAL A 212 -9.17 14.64 -8.34
N GLU A 213 -8.70 13.87 -9.31
CA GLU A 213 -8.56 14.22 -10.73
C GLU A 213 -9.01 13.05 -11.62
N PRO A 214 -10.33 12.74 -11.64
CA PRO A 214 -10.87 11.56 -12.33
C PRO A 214 -10.55 11.51 -13.83
N GLN A 215 -10.40 12.67 -14.48
CA GLN A 215 -10.03 12.78 -15.89
C GLN A 215 -8.60 12.27 -16.20
N ASP A 216 -7.71 12.25 -15.20
CA ASP A 216 -6.30 11.88 -15.37
C ASP A 216 -5.98 10.45 -14.89
N VAL A 217 -6.99 9.70 -14.43
CA VAL A 217 -6.85 8.34 -13.89
C VAL A 217 -6.10 7.42 -14.84
N GLN A 218 -6.49 7.38 -16.12
CA GLN A 218 -5.87 6.50 -17.10
C GLN A 218 -4.40 6.85 -17.31
N ARG A 219 -4.08 8.15 -17.39
CA ARG A 219 -2.71 8.64 -17.53
C ARG A 219 -1.87 8.23 -16.31
N HIS A 220 -2.41 8.39 -15.11
CA HIS A 220 -1.70 8.05 -13.87
C HIS A 220 -1.54 6.55 -13.67
N ALA A 221 -2.52 5.73 -14.09
CA ALA A 221 -2.39 4.28 -14.11
C ALA A 221 -1.23 3.83 -15.02
N ILE A 222 -1.10 4.42 -16.22
CA ILE A 222 0.03 4.17 -17.12
C ILE A 222 1.35 4.54 -16.45
N LEU A 223 1.48 5.75 -15.92
CA LEU A 223 2.72 6.21 -15.29
C LEU A 223 3.13 5.35 -14.08
N ALA A 224 2.16 4.95 -13.25
CA ALA A 224 2.41 4.05 -12.13
C ALA A 224 2.90 2.69 -12.62
N ARG A 225 2.18 2.06 -13.57
CA ARG A 225 2.55 0.77 -14.16
C ARG A 225 3.96 0.78 -14.74
N GLU A 226 4.29 1.83 -15.49
CA GLU A 226 5.61 2.03 -16.08
C GLU A 226 6.70 2.15 -15.01
N ALA A 227 6.46 2.93 -13.95
CA ALA A 227 7.39 3.05 -12.83
C ALA A 227 7.65 1.70 -12.15
N LEU A 228 6.61 0.89 -11.91
CA LEU A 228 6.74 -0.45 -11.34
C LEU A 228 7.60 -1.38 -12.22
N ILE A 229 7.34 -1.36 -13.53
CA ILE A 229 8.08 -2.15 -14.52
C ILE A 229 9.56 -1.73 -14.54
N LEU A 230 9.84 -0.44 -14.62
CA LEU A 230 11.20 0.09 -14.63
C LEU A 230 11.96 -0.27 -13.34
N GLY A 231 11.28 -0.20 -12.20
CA GLY A 231 11.79 -0.65 -10.91
C GLY A 231 12.23 -2.12 -10.93
N CYS A 232 11.39 -3.00 -11.47
CA CYS A 232 11.70 -4.42 -11.63
C CYS A 232 12.86 -4.68 -12.60
N CYS A 233 12.89 -3.98 -13.74
CA CYS A 233 13.94 -4.12 -14.74
C CYS A 233 15.32 -3.72 -14.17
N SER A 234 15.36 -2.68 -13.35
CA SER A 234 16.59 -2.17 -12.73
C SER A 234 17.22 -3.18 -11.76
N ALA A 235 16.41 -3.98 -11.08
CA ALA A 235 16.86 -5.00 -10.13
C ALA A 235 17.40 -6.28 -10.80
N LYS A 236 17.11 -6.51 -12.09
CA LYS A 236 17.53 -7.68 -12.88
C LYS A 236 17.11 -9.04 -12.26
N GLY A 237 17.56 -10.13 -12.88
CA GLY A 237 17.37 -11.50 -12.39
C GLY A 237 15.89 -11.88 -12.21
N ARG A 238 15.51 -12.34 -11.02
CA ARG A 238 14.13 -12.80 -10.74
C ARG A 238 13.08 -11.70 -10.89
N TRP A 239 13.44 -10.42 -10.76
CA TRP A 239 12.53 -9.29 -10.93
C TRP A 239 12.18 -9.01 -12.39
N LEU A 240 13.02 -9.43 -13.34
CA LEU A 240 12.67 -9.35 -14.77
C LEU A 240 11.43 -10.18 -15.10
N ARG A 241 11.22 -11.31 -14.42
CA ARG A 241 9.99 -12.11 -14.56
C ARG A 241 8.77 -11.35 -14.03
N ILE A 242 8.94 -10.53 -13.00
CA ILE A 242 7.87 -9.69 -12.46
C ILE A 242 7.55 -8.53 -13.41
N ALA A 243 8.56 -7.89 -14.00
CA ALA A 243 8.37 -6.90 -15.06
C ALA A 243 7.55 -7.46 -16.24
N LEU A 244 7.87 -8.67 -16.69
CA LEU A 244 7.10 -9.38 -17.73
C LEU A 244 5.66 -9.68 -17.31
N LYS A 245 5.43 -10.07 -16.04
CA LYS A 245 4.09 -10.29 -15.50
C LYS A 245 3.27 -8.99 -15.46
N LEU A 246 3.87 -7.88 -15.00
CA LEU A 246 3.24 -6.56 -15.00
C LEU A 246 2.89 -6.11 -16.42
N LEU A 247 3.80 -6.29 -17.40
CA LEU A 247 3.53 -5.98 -18.80
C LEU A 247 2.37 -6.82 -19.36
N LYS A 248 2.35 -8.14 -19.10
CA LYS A 248 1.25 -9.02 -19.53
C LYS A 248 -0.08 -8.57 -18.92
N ARG A 249 -0.08 -8.27 -17.63
CA ARG A 249 -1.26 -7.80 -16.89
C ARG A 249 -1.75 -6.45 -17.42
N SER A 250 -0.82 -5.55 -17.78
CA SER A 250 -1.13 -4.26 -18.42
C SER A 250 -1.98 -4.43 -19.68
N LYS A 251 -1.63 -5.40 -20.54
CA LYS A 251 -2.41 -5.72 -21.74
C LYS A 251 -3.80 -6.27 -21.42
N GLN A 252 -3.93 -7.05 -20.34
CA GLN A 252 -5.21 -7.63 -19.92
C GLN A 252 -6.15 -6.57 -19.34
N GLU A 253 -5.60 -5.58 -18.64
CA GLU A 253 -6.33 -4.50 -17.98
C GLU A 253 -6.55 -3.27 -18.90
N GLY A 254 -6.06 -3.29 -20.14
CA GLY A 254 -6.17 -2.16 -21.06
C GLY A 254 -5.28 -0.96 -20.70
N ILE A 255 -4.27 -1.15 -19.83
CA ILE A 255 -3.29 -0.12 -19.50
C ILE A 255 -2.19 -0.16 -20.56
N ILE A 256 -2.12 0.87 -21.40
CA ILE A 256 -1.18 0.94 -22.53
C ILE A 256 0.18 1.43 -22.03
N VAL A 257 1.12 0.51 -21.88
CA VAL A 257 2.54 0.82 -21.57
C VAL A 257 3.25 1.25 -22.86
N SER A 258 4.14 2.24 -22.76
CA SER A 258 4.93 2.73 -23.89
C SER A 258 5.75 1.63 -24.57
N SER A 259 5.87 1.74 -25.90
CA SER A 259 6.65 0.81 -26.72
C SER A 259 8.12 0.74 -26.29
N GLY A 260 8.70 1.86 -25.83
CA GLY A 260 10.06 1.93 -25.30
C GLY A 260 10.28 0.99 -24.10
N ILE A 261 9.34 0.98 -23.14
CA ILE A 261 9.42 0.08 -21.98
C ILE A 261 9.18 -1.37 -22.38
N ALA A 262 8.24 -1.63 -23.28
CA ALA A 262 8.02 -2.98 -23.80
C ALA A 262 9.28 -3.54 -24.49
N ASN A 263 9.92 -2.74 -25.35
CA ASN A 263 11.16 -3.09 -26.04
C ASN A 263 12.30 -3.35 -25.04
N LEU A 264 12.46 -2.49 -24.03
CA LEU A 264 13.46 -2.68 -22.96
C LEU A 264 13.31 -4.05 -22.28
N ILE A 265 12.09 -4.43 -21.89
CA ILE A 265 11.86 -5.73 -21.24
C ILE A 265 12.25 -6.88 -22.18
N MET A 266 11.89 -6.79 -23.47
CA MET A 266 12.18 -7.83 -24.46
C MET A 266 13.68 -7.99 -24.69
N THR A 267 14.42 -6.89 -24.81
CA THR A 267 15.89 -6.91 -24.91
C THR A 267 16.53 -7.53 -23.67
N LEU A 268 16.08 -7.15 -22.46
CA LEU A 268 16.58 -7.73 -21.22
C LEU A 268 16.30 -9.23 -21.12
N LYS A 269 15.13 -9.69 -21.60
CA LYS A 269 14.76 -11.11 -21.63
C LYS A 269 15.69 -11.90 -22.55
N GLN A 270 15.97 -11.41 -23.75
CA GLN A 270 16.88 -12.06 -24.70
C GLN A 270 18.28 -12.20 -24.09
N ASN A 271 18.81 -11.11 -23.51
CA ASN A 271 20.13 -11.11 -22.87
C ASN A 271 20.23 -12.06 -21.67
N HIS A 272 19.11 -12.36 -21.00
CA HIS A 272 19.09 -13.29 -19.87
C HIS A 272 19.03 -14.76 -20.30
N GLN A 273 18.63 -15.08 -21.54
CA GLN A 273 18.59 -16.45 -22.07
C GLN A 273 19.93 -16.91 -22.64
N VAL A 274 20.83 -15.97 -22.96
CA VAL A 274 22.16 -16.23 -23.54
C VAL A 274 23.21 -16.54 -22.45
N ARG A 275 22.86 -16.40 -21.17
CA ARG A 275 23.73 -16.66 -20.02
C ARG A 275 23.23 -17.85 -19.22
#